data_AF-A0A819Y647-F1
#
_entry.id   AF-A0A819Y647-F1
#
_cell.length_a   1.000
_cell.length_b   1.000
_cell.length_c   1.000
_cell.angle_alpha   90.00
_cell.angle_beta   90.00
_cell.angle_gamma   90.00
#
_symmetry.space_group_name_H-M   'P 1'
#
loop_
_entity.id
_entity.type
_entity.pdbx_description
1 polymer ?
#
loop_
_entity_poly.entity_id
_entity_poly.type
_entity_poly.pdbx_seq_one_letter_code
_entity_poly.pdbx_strand_id
1 'polypeptide(L)'
;MAYNNDAIEYHTLLTSSVNETFDIKLSETKQRFYDIKRDPHIEIINFEAVIERRPTEIDETSLRVLKYKSPSFIATVNFRFPPIHTNECWKVGFIQACSYFICIVFLLILFIFQKGDFMLFQNQYGDLGYSSWEFPQLMVRDASMINDSCGRNFPWYGSKNQVVTIQGPIYRQSEYTISMRDLFVPWIPWDIPTCEGEQSYLTHTYRHQRFYVWLCAMNYTKNELLIIRTIRWTQTIEIDVKPNLYRGIRAKLISNSEPDQPIFLKRNIFIPSCALQGPSANNAQLLIWRPTKGESIVVVNPKHHDNSTIKYLCLVLNI
;
A
#
# COMPACT_ATOMS: atom_id res chain seq x y z
N MET A 1 3.51 17.43 -21.82
CA MET A 1 2.06 17.27 -21.58
C MET A 1 1.84 16.96 -20.11
N ALA A 2 0.92 17.67 -19.46
CA ALA A 2 0.56 17.46 -18.06
C ALA A 2 0.33 15.96 -17.79
N TYR A 3 0.93 15.45 -16.70
CA TYR A 3 0.51 14.19 -16.10
C TYR A 3 -0.99 14.30 -15.81
N ASN A 4 -1.82 13.83 -16.75
CA ASN A 4 -3.25 13.76 -16.55
C ASN A 4 -3.46 12.67 -15.51
N ASN A 5 -3.60 13.11 -14.26
CA ASN A 5 -4.06 12.33 -13.12
C ASN A 5 -5.55 11.97 -13.33
N ASP A 6 -5.85 11.26 -14.40
CA ASP A 6 -7.14 10.58 -14.55
C ASP A 6 -7.10 9.32 -13.69
N ALA A 7 -7.07 9.58 -12.38
CA ALA A 7 -7.56 8.67 -11.38
C ALA A 7 -8.98 8.31 -11.78
N ILE A 8 -9.18 7.01 -11.98
CA ILE A 8 -10.45 6.33 -12.18
C ILE A 8 -11.59 7.07 -11.44
N GLU A 9 -12.39 7.82 -12.18
CA GLU A 9 -13.65 8.37 -11.70
C GLU A 9 -14.64 7.22 -11.55
N TYR A 10 -14.68 6.62 -10.35
CA TYR A 10 -15.81 5.82 -9.95
C TYR A 10 -17.00 6.75 -9.74
N HIS A 11 -17.90 6.82 -10.73
CA HIS A 11 -19.23 7.38 -10.56
C HIS A 11 -19.86 6.78 -9.30
N THR A 12 -19.93 7.61 -8.26
CA THR A 12 -20.49 7.25 -6.96
C THR A 12 -21.92 7.77 -6.96
N LEU A 13 -22.88 6.84 -7.09
CA LEU A 13 -24.25 7.11 -6.63
C LEU A 13 -24.17 7.43 -5.14
N LEU A 14 -24.62 8.64 -4.80
CA LEU A 14 -24.71 9.18 -3.46
C LEU A 14 -25.60 8.27 -2.60
N THR A 15 -24.99 7.53 -1.70
CA THR A 15 -25.65 7.17 -0.44
C THR A 15 -24.99 7.97 0.66
N SER A 16 -25.78 8.87 1.24
CA SER A 16 -25.46 9.71 2.37
C SER A 16 -24.94 8.84 3.53
N SER A 17 -23.65 8.95 3.83
CA SER A 17 -23.10 8.44 5.10
C SER A 17 -22.98 9.63 6.06
N VAL A 18 -23.58 9.47 7.22
CA VAL A 18 -23.52 10.39 8.35
C VAL A 18 -22.05 10.55 8.74
N ASN A 19 -21.45 11.69 8.39
CA ASN A 19 -20.14 12.10 8.89
C ASN A 19 -20.33 12.75 10.26
N GLU A 20 -20.43 11.94 11.32
CA GLU A 20 -20.08 12.41 12.65
C GLU A 20 -18.56 12.26 12.82
N THR A 21 -17.85 13.38 12.71
CA THR A 21 -16.41 13.47 12.96
C THR A 21 -16.18 13.36 14.46
N PHE A 22 -15.83 12.17 14.93
CA PHE A 22 -15.15 12.02 16.21
C PHE A 22 -13.76 12.66 16.09
N ASP A 23 -13.51 13.76 16.82
CA ASP A 23 -12.19 14.40 16.94
C ASP A 23 -11.24 13.53 17.78
N ILE A 24 -10.78 12.43 17.20
CA ILE A 24 -9.82 11.52 17.82
C ILE A 24 -8.43 11.76 17.24
N LYS A 25 -7.47 12.03 18.13
CA LYS A 25 -6.05 11.93 17.77
C LYS A 25 -5.63 10.47 17.65
N LEU A 26 -5.60 9.98 16.42
CA LEU A 26 -5.22 8.60 16.09
C LEU A 26 -3.81 8.22 16.58
N SER A 27 -2.89 9.19 16.67
CA SER A 27 -1.54 8.99 17.19
C SER A 27 -1.49 8.70 18.70
N GLU A 28 -2.52 9.10 19.44
CA GLU A 28 -2.65 8.90 20.89
C GLU A 28 -3.59 7.72 21.21
N THR A 29 -4.15 7.05 20.20
CA THR A 29 -5.05 5.90 20.37
C THR A 29 -4.33 4.75 21.08
N LYS A 30 -4.93 4.25 22.15
CA LYS A 30 -4.38 3.13 22.93
C LYS A 30 -4.57 1.84 22.15
N GLN A 31 -3.45 1.25 21.73
CA GLN A 31 -3.46 -0.04 21.04
C GLN A 31 -3.27 -1.19 22.02
N ARG A 32 -3.98 -2.29 21.79
CA ARG A 32 -3.73 -3.57 22.47
C ARG A 32 -4.16 -4.74 21.60
N PHE A 33 -3.62 -5.92 21.90
CA PHE A 33 -4.07 -7.15 21.26
C PHE A 33 -5.41 -7.57 21.84
N TYR A 34 -6.31 -8.04 20.97
CA TYR A 34 -7.59 -8.60 21.37
C TYR A 34 -7.39 -9.80 22.29
N ASP A 35 -8.09 -9.80 23.42
CA ASP A 35 -8.13 -10.88 24.40
C ASP A 35 -9.59 -11.21 24.72
N ILE A 36 -10.01 -12.40 24.28
CA ILE A 36 -11.38 -12.93 24.46
C ILE A 36 -11.85 -12.91 25.94
N LYS A 37 -10.92 -12.91 26.91
CA LYS A 37 -11.26 -12.86 28.34
C LYS A 37 -11.54 -11.46 28.86
N ARG A 38 -11.04 -10.42 28.17
CA ARG A 38 -11.09 -9.02 28.62
C ARG A 38 -11.96 -8.14 27.72
N ASP A 39 -12.17 -8.58 26.48
CA ASP A 39 -12.81 -7.80 25.44
C ASP A 39 -14.25 -8.23 25.19
N PRO A 40 -15.06 -7.34 24.57
CA PRO A 40 -16.32 -7.75 23.98
C PRO A 40 -16.06 -8.97 23.09
N HIS A 41 -16.90 -10.01 23.24
CA HIS A 41 -16.73 -11.26 22.52
C HIS A 41 -17.01 -11.09 21.02
N ILE A 42 -16.00 -10.65 20.28
CA ILE A 42 -15.99 -10.58 18.82
C ILE A 42 -15.65 -11.99 18.32
N GLU A 43 -16.65 -12.68 17.78
CA GLU A 43 -16.51 -14.04 17.26
C GLU A 43 -16.10 -13.98 15.80
N ILE A 44 -14.91 -14.45 15.46
CA ILE A 44 -14.49 -14.59 14.06
C ILE A 44 -15.02 -15.92 13.52
N ILE A 45 -16.02 -15.86 12.65
CA ILE A 45 -16.65 -17.04 12.03
C ILE A 45 -15.74 -17.61 10.95
N ASN A 46 -15.27 -16.72 10.05
CA ASN A 46 -14.33 -17.08 8.99
C ASN A 46 -13.41 -15.91 8.71
N PHE A 47 -12.13 -16.19 8.45
CA PHE A 47 -11.19 -15.19 7.97
C PHE A 47 -10.24 -15.82 6.95
N GLU A 48 -10.43 -15.43 5.69
CA GLU A 48 -9.62 -15.86 4.56
C GLU A 48 -8.81 -14.70 3.99
N ALA A 49 -7.60 -15.01 3.55
CA ALA A 49 -6.75 -14.11 2.80
C ALA A 49 -6.09 -14.90 1.68
N VAL A 50 -6.13 -14.37 0.46
CA VAL A 50 -5.64 -15.04 -0.75
C VAL A 50 -5.08 -14.01 -1.73
N ILE A 51 -4.11 -14.41 -2.53
CA ILE A 51 -3.77 -13.70 -3.77
C ILE A 51 -4.25 -14.55 -4.94
N GLU A 52 -4.97 -13.93 -5.88
CA GLU A 52 -5.48 -14.61 -7.07
C GLU A 52 -4.39 -15.49 -7.72
N ARG A 53 -4.71 -16.75 -7.98
CA ARG A 53 -3.76 -17.72 -8.58
C ARG A 53 -3.73 -17.56 -10.10
N ARG A 54 -3.24 -16.41 -10.54
CA ARG A 54 -3.00 -16.10 -11.96
C ARG A 54 -1.69 -15.34 -12.11
N PRO A 55 -1.04 -15.37 -13.28
CA PRO A 55 0.13 -14.55 -13.53
C PRO A 55 -0.23 -13.06 -13.59
N THR A 56 0.78 -12.21 -13.48
CA THR A 56 0.66 -10.80 -13.85
C THR A 56 0.40 -10.71 -15.36
N GLU A 57 -0.64 -9.98 -15.73
CA GLU A 57 -0.98 -9.73 -17.13
C GLU A 57 -0.18 -8.54 -17.64
N ILE A 58 0.45 -8.69 -18.80
CA ILE A 58 1.21 -7.64 -19.47
C ILE A 58 0.38 -7.13 -20.66
N ASP A 59 0.28 -5.81 -20.77
CA ASP A 59 -0.42 -5.12 -21.85
C ASP A 59 0.50 -4.09 -22.51
N GLU A 60 0.84 -4.37 -23.77
CA GLU A 60 1.69 -3.53 -24.62
C GLU A 60 0.91 -2.78 -25.70
N THR A 61 -0.42 -2.71 -25.60
CA THR A 61 -1.26 -2.05 -26.62
C THR A 61 -1.01 -0.54 -26.71
N SER A 62 -0.53 0.08 -25.63
CA SER A 62 -0.24 1.51 -25.59
C SER A 62 1.08 1.85 -26.27
N LEU A 63 1.06 2.90 -27.09
CA LEU A 63 2.25 3.44 -27.76
C LEU A 63 3.24 4.08 -26.78
N ARG A 64 2.78 4.50 -25.59
CA ARG A 64 3.55 5.34 -24.65
C ARG A 64 3.96 4.65 -23.36
N VAL A 65 3.21 3.62 -22.95
CA VAL A 65 3.43 2.95 -21.66
C VAL A 65 3.31 1.44 -21.77
N LEU A 66 4.11 0.74 -20.98
CA LEU A 66 3.85 -0.62 -20.55
C LEU A 66 2.78 -0.58 -19.47
N LYS A 67 1.70 -1.33 -19.66
CA LYS A 67 0.73 -1.59 -18.60
C LYS A 67 0.94 -3.02 -18.10
N TYR A 68 0.76 -3.21 -16.80
CA TYR A 68 0.58 -4.55 -16.28
C TYR A 68 -0.49 -4.55 -15.20
N LYS A 69 -1.11 -5.71 -15.00
CA LYS A 69 -2.13 -5.92 -13.97
C LYS A 69 -1.71 -7.09 -13.11
N SER A 70 -1.43 -6.81 -11.83
CA SER A 70 -1.08 -7.87 -10.88
C SER A 70 -2.31 -8.75 -10.57
N PRO A 71 -2.09 -9.93 -9.99
CA PRO A 71 -3.13 -10.64 -9.25
C PRO A 71 -3.59 -9.78 -8.07
N SER A 72 -4.88 -9.87 -7.71
CA SER A 72 -5.41 -9.11 -6.58
C SER A 72 -5.10 -9.83 -5.27
N PHE A 73 -4.68 -9.08 -4.25
CA PHE A 73 -4.78 -9.53 -2.86
C PHE A 73 -6.23 -9.34 -2.39
N ILE A 74 -6.80 -10.35 -1.75
CA ILE A 74 -8.16 -10.34 -1.24
C ILE A 74 -8.13 -10.84 0.19
N ALA A 75 -8.74 -10.11 1.11
CA ALA A 75 -8.98 -10.57 2.47
C ALA A 75 -10.45 -10.35 2.84
N THR A 76 -11.10 -11.39 3.34
CA THR A 76 -12.53 -11.39 3.69
C THR A 76 -12.70 -12.00 5.07
N VAL A 77 -13.44 -11.30 5.93
CA VAL A 77 -13.77 -11.79 7.26
C VAL A 77 -15.27 -11.71 7.48
N ASN A 78 -15.83 -12.81 8.00
CA ASN A 78 -17.14 -12.85 8.60
C ASN A 78 -16.96 -12.93 10.12
N PHE A 79 -17.60 -12.03 10.85
CA PHE A 79 -17.55 -12.00 12.30
C PHE A 79 -18.91 -11.64 12.90
N ARG A 80 -19.11 -12.06 14.15
CA ARG A 80 -20.22 -11.59 14.97
C ARG A 80 -19.74 -10.62 16.02
N PHE A 81 -20.44 -9.50 16.14
CA PHE A 81 -20.20 -8.48 17.14
C PHE A 81 -21.20 -8.63 18.29
N PRO A 82 -20.75 -8.56 19.56
CA PRO A 82 -21.60 -8.73 20.72
C PRO A 82 -22.59 -7.55 20.87
N PRO A 83 -23.67 -7.72 21.67
CA PRO A 83 -24.53 -6.61 22.06
C PRO A 83 -23.73 -5.43 22.65
N ILE A 84 -24.16 -4.21 22.33
CA ILE A 84 -23.61 -2.96 22.87
C ILE A 84 -24.73 -2.31 23.69
N HIS A 85 -24.59 -2.22 25.02
CA HIS A 85 -25.66 -1.69 25.88
C HIS A 85 -25.60 -0.16 26.05
N THR A 86 -24.48 0.46 25.69
CA THR A 86 -24.20 1.89 25.82
C THR A 86 -24.20 2.57 24.45
N ASN A 87 -24.16 3.91 24.43
CA ASN A 87 -24.03 4.68 23.19
C ASN A 87 -22.58 4.69 22.65
N GLU A 88 -21.93 3.53 22.66
CA GLU A 88 -20.57 3.36 22.15
C GLU A 88 -20.59 3.26 20.62
N CYS A 89 -19.58 3.87 19.99
CA CYS A 89 -19.33 3.75 18.56
C CYS A 89 -18.12 2.86 18.32
N TRP A 90 -18.33 1.75 17.62
CA TRP A 90 -17.28 0.83 17.21
C TRP A 90 -17.08 0.86 15.70
N LYS A 91 -15.85 0.70 15.26
CA LYS A 91 -15.53 0.53 13.84
C LYS A 91 -14.62 -0.67 13.68
N VAL A 92 -15.03 -1.60 12.84
CA VAL A 92 -14.30 -2.85 12.60
C VAL A 92 -13.90 -2.89 11.14
N GLY A 93 -12.63 -3.10 10.86
CA GLY A 93 -12.12 -2.95 9.49
C GLY A 93 -10.67 -3.37 9.31
N PHE A 94 -10.20 -3.21 8.07
CA PHE A 94 -8.81 -3.43 7.71
C PHE A 94 -8.00 -2.13 7.77
N ILE A 95 -6.80 -2.21 8.34
CA ILE A 95 -5.74 -1.21 8.21
C ILE A 95 -4.62 -1.88 7.43
N GLN A 96 -4.09 -1.22 6.39
CA GLN A 96 -2.94 -1.71 5.62
C GLN A 96 -1.83 -0.68 5.67
N ALA A 97 -0.59 -1.15 5.76
CA ALA A 97 0.59 -0.31 5.61
C ALA A 97 1.69 -1.04 4.84
N CYS A 98 2.41 -0.29 4.02
CA CYS A 98 3.63 -0.78 3.38
C CYS A 98 4.82 -0.52 4.30
N SER A 99 5.70 -1.52 4.42
CA SER A 99 6.90 -1.41 5.25
C SER A 99 8.13 -1.19 4.40
N TYR A 100 9.10 -0.48 4.96
CA TYR A 100 10.45 -0.39 4.39
C TYR A 100 11.47 -0.63 5.50
N PHE A 101 12.26 -1.68 5.37
CA PHE A 101 13.38 -1.97 6.25
C PHE A 101 14.66 -2.08 5.42
N ILE A 102 15.46 -1.02 5.42
CA ILE A 102 16.84 -1.06 4.92
C ILE A 102 17.79 -1.27 6.11
N CYS A 103 18.41 -2.44 6.19
CA CYS A 103 19.45 -2.71 7.17
C CYS A 103 20.79 -2.21 6.60
N ILE A 104 21.19 -0.98 6.96
CA ILE A 104 22.45 -0.35 6.46
C ILE A 104 23.72 -1.10 6.92
N VAL A 105 23.62 -2.03 7.89
CA VAL A 105 24.77 -2.86 8.28
C VAL A 105 25.23 -3.82 7.16
N PHE A 106 24.43 -4.03 6.12
CA PHE A 106 24.75 -4.93 5.00
C PHE A 106 25.30 -4.26 3.72
N LEU A 107 25.38 -2.93 3.65
CA LEU A 107 25.87 -2.26 2.43
C LEU A 107 27.40 -2.17 2.31
N LEU A 108 28.15 -2.48 3.37
CA LEU A 108 29.62 -2.47 3.35
C LEU A 108 30.26 -3.86 3.23
N ILE A 109 29.48 -4.94 3.39
CA ILE A 109 29.99 -6.30 3.29
C ILE A 109 29.01 -7.14 2.49
N LEU A 110 29.43 -7.46 1.26
CA LEU A 110 28.96 -8.54 0.41
C LEU A 110 27.57 -8.38 -0.24
N PHE A 111 27.62 -8.42 -1.57
CA PHE A 111 26.66 -9.04 -2.50
C PHE A 111 26.15 -10.42 -2.01
N ILE A 112 25.42 -10.46 -0.90
CA ILE A 112 24.59 -11.58 -0.48
C ILE A 112 23.19 -11.02 -0.34
N PHE A 113 22.45 -11.07 -1.45
CA PHE A 113 21.05 -10.68 -1.56
C PHE A 113 20.19 -11.54 -0.61
N GLN A 114 20.06 -11.13 0.64
CA GLN A 114 18.87 -11.48 1.41
C GLN A 114 17.79 -10.51 0.95
N LYS A 115 16.79 -11.00 0.21
CA LYS A 115 15.57 -10.27 -0.18
C LYS A 115 14.88 -9.73 1.08
N GLY A 116 15.36 -8.59 1.56
CA GLY A 116 14.94 -7.93 2.77
C GLY A 116 13.59 -7.25 2.60
N ASP A 117 13.04 -6.81 3.71
CA ASP A 117 11.68 -6.31 3.84
C ASP A 117 11.56 -4.87 3.32
N PHE A 118 11.87 -4.63 2.05
CA PHE A 118 11.88 -3.29 1.45
C PHE A 118 10.82 -3.15 0.34
N MET A 119 10.23 -1.97 0.25
CA MET A 119 9.49 -1.55 -0.93
C MET A 119 10.48 -1.07 -1.99
N LEU A 120 10.50 -1.70 -3.14
CA LEU A 120 11.25 -1.28 -4.32
C LEU A 120 10.31 -1.27 -5.50
N PHE A 121 10.27 -0.17 -6.23
CA PHE A 121 9.61 -0.11 -7.53
C PHE A 121 10.47 0.72 -8.47
N GLN A 122 11.22 0.03 -9.32
CA GLN A 122 12.24 0.57 -10.22
C GLN A 122 11.94 0.19 -11.67
N ASN A 123 12.23 1.13 -12.57
CA ASN A 123 12.15 0.93 -14.01
C ASN A 123 13.49 1.38 -14.62
N GLN A 124 14.19 0.47 -15.30
CA GLN A 124 15.48 0.73 -15.93
C GLN A 124 15.31 1.07 -17.40
N TYR A 125 16.08 2.05 -17.87
CA TYR A 125 16.03 2.57 -19.24
C TYR A 125 17.38 2.36 -19.95
N GLY A 126 17.78 1.09 -20.10
CA GLY A 126 19.09 0.71 -20.62
C GLY A 126 20.23 1.29 -19.80
N ASP A 127 21.22 1.86 -20.50
CA ASP A 127 22.39 2.53 -19.90
C ASP A 127 22.14 4.02 -19.61
N LEU A 128 20.92 4.52 -19.85
CA LEU A 128 20.59 5.94 -19.66
C LEU A 128 20.26 6.27 -18.21
N GLY A 129 19.83 5.28 -17.44
CA GLY A 129 19.50 5.43 -16.02
C GLY A 129 18.28 4.62 -15.60
N TYR A 130 17.69 4.99 -14.47
CA TYR A 130 16.47 4.36 -13.95
C TYR A 130 15.55 5.37 -13.28
N SER A 131 14.27 5.02 -13.22
CA SER A 131 13.29 5.71 -12.38
C SER A 131 12.88 4.84 -11.19
N SER A 132 12.46 5.46 -10.10
CA SER A 132 11.93 4.75 -8.94
C SER A 132 10.80 5.50 -8.25
N TRP A 133 9.79 4.74 -7.82
CA TRP A 133 8.81 5.21 -6.85
C TRP A 133 9.35 5.00 -5.45
N GLU A 134 9.38 6.07 -4.65
CA GLU A 134 10.01 6.07 -3.33
C GLU A 134 9.15 6.81 -2.30
N PHE A 135 9.36 6.47 -1.03
CA PHE A 135 8.74 7.13 0.11
C PHE A 135 9.82 7.88 0.91
N PRO A 136 9.92 9.22 0.81
CA PRO A 136 10.92 10.01 1.53
C PRO A 136 10.99 9.68 3.02
N GLN A 137 9.82 9.57 3.67
CA GLN A 137 9.71 9.31 5.11
C GLN A 137 10.34 7.97 5.50
N LEU A 138 10.26 6.96 4.62
CA LEU A 138 10.91 5.67 4.85
C LEU A 138 12.41 5.75 4.60
N MET A 139 12.83 6.45 3.54
CA MET A 139 14.23 6.56 3.13
C MET A 139 15.08 7.31 4.16
N VAL A 140 14.55 8.39 4.74
CA VAL A 140 15.24 9.17 5.80
C VAL A 140 14.94 8.64 7.21
N ARG A 141 14.24 7.51 7.33
CA ARG A 141 13.87 6.82 8.59
C ARG A 141 13.03 7.65 9.55
N ASP A 142 12.25 8.58 9.02
CA ASP A 142 11.27 9.36 9.79
C ASP A 142 9.98 8.58 10.06
N ALA A 143 9.68 7.57 9.23
CA ALA A 143 8.62 6.61 9.41
C ALA A 143 9.13 5.17 9.22
N SER A 144 8.54 4.21 9.93
CA SER A 144 8.84 2.78 9.75
C SER A 144 7.89 2.09 8.76
N MET A 145 6.72 2.68 8.53
CA MET A 145 5.69 2.20 7.61
C MET A 145 4.88 3.39 7.09
N ILE A 146 4.28 3.24 5.91
CA ILE A 146 3.36 4.23 5.34
C ILE A 146 1.97 3.60 5.24
N ASN A 147 0.96 4.32 5.74
CA ASN A 147 -0.43 3.90 5.68
C ASN A 147 -0.91 3.80 4.22
N ASP A 148 -1.55 2.71 3.84
CA ASP A 148 -2.05 2.48 2.49
C ASP A 148 -3.58 2.63 2.40
N SER A 149 -4.12 3.67 3.03
CA SER A 149 -5.55 3.99 2.95
C SER A 149 -5.92 4.72 1.67
N CYS A 150 -7.22 4.78 1.41
CA CYS A 150 -7.82 5.65 0.40
C CYS A 150 -7.65 7.16 0.68
N GLY A 151 -7.02 7.56 1.79
CA GLY A 151 -6.75 8.96 2.15
C GLY A 151 -7.94 9.75 2.69
N ARG A 152 -9.15 9.14 2.78
CA ARG A 152 -10.37 9.80 3.24
C ARG A 152 -10.80 9.43 4.66
N ASN A 153 -10.37 8.26 5.15
CA ASN A 153 -10.87 7.69 6.40
C ASN A 153 -9.72 6.96 7.14
N PHE A 154 -8.69 7.70 7.53
CA PHE A 154 -7.58 7.13 8.29
C PHE A 154 -8.07 6.49 9.61
N PRO A 155 -7.46 5.40 10.07
CA PRO A 155 -6.37 4.64 9.44
C PRO A 155 -6.84 3.57 8.44
N TRP A 156 -8.14 3.47 8.20
CA TRP A 156 -8.78 2.36 7.50
C TRP A 156 -8.41 2.32 6.01
N TYR A 157 -8.18 1.11 5.50
CA TYR A 157 -7.85 0.88 4.08
C TYR A 157 -8.89 1.51 3.15
N GLY A 158 -10.19 1.35 3.48
CA GLY A 158 -11.30 1.90 2.73
C GLY A 158 -12.44 2.42 3.61
N SER A 159 -13.53 2.82 2.97
CA SER A 159 -14.70 3.41 3.62
C SER A 159 -16.02 2.71 3.31
N LYS A 160 -16.00 1.67 2.46
CA LYS A 160 -17.18 0.90 2.07
C LYS A 160 -17.08 -0.48 2.71
N ASN A 161 -17.06 -1.54 1.91
CA ASN A 161 -17.05 -2.93 2.36
C ASN A 161 -15.80 -3.34 3.17
N GLN A 162 -14.79 -2.48 3.27
CA GLN A 162 -13.55 -2.72 4.01
C GLN A 162 -13.69 -2.47 5.51
N VAL A 163 -14.78 -1.81 5.92
CA VAL A 163 -15.02 -1.35 7.28
C VAL A 163 -16.51 -1.33 7.56
N VAL A 164 -16.88 -1.57 8.81
CA VAL A 164 -18.25 -1.39 9.29
C VAL A 164 -18.22 -0.54 10.56
N THR A 165 -19.15 0.40 10.62
CA THR A 165 -19.42 1.18 11.84
C THR A 165 -20.63 0.56 12.54
N ILE A 166 -20.47 0.30 13.83
CA ILE A 166 -21.45 -0.34 14.70
C ILE A 166 -21.77 0.65 15.82
N GLN A 167 -22.96 1.23 15.75
CA GLN A 167 -23.43 2.22 16.72
C GLN A 167 -24.34 1.55 17.74
N GLY A 168 -23.96 1.63 19.02
CA GLY A 168 -24.82 1.23 20.12
C GLY A 168 -25.96 2.23 20.37
N PRO A 169 -27.01 1.83 21.11
CA PRO A 169 -27.17 0.51 21.71
C PRO A 169 -27.71 -0.54 20.71
N ILE A 170 -27.19 -1.76 20.80
CA ILE A 170 -27.64 -2.95 20.06
C ILE A 170 -27.82 -4.09 21.06
N TYR A 171 -29.04 -4.60 21.20
CA TYR A 171 -29.38 -5.60 22.23
C TYR A 171 -29.20 -7.06 21.79
N ARG A 172 -28.86 -7.29 20.52
CA ARG A 172 -28.64 -8.61 19.94
C ARG A 172 -27.27 -8.69 19.30
N GLN A 173 -26.73 -9.90 19.24
CA GLN A 173 -25.54 -10.15 18.45
C GLN A 173 -25.83 -9.85 16.98
N SER A 174 -24.85 -9.26 16.28
CA SER A 174 -24.97 -8.83 14.89
C SER A 174 -23.85 -9.45 14.07
N GLU A 175 -24.16 -9.92 12.86
CA GLU A 175 -23.19 -10.57 11.98
C GLU A 175 -22.81 -9.63 10.82
N TYR A 176 -21.52 -9.57 10.52
CA TYR A 176 -20.96 -8.66 9.52
C TYR A 176 -19.96 -9.39 8.64
N THR A 177 -19.94 -9.01 7.37
CA THR A 177 -18.90 -9.41 6.41
C THR A 177 -18.22 -8.17 5.88
N ILE A 178 -16.89 -8.11 6.03
CA ILE A 178 -16.06 -7.06 5.43
C ILE A 178 -14.99 -7.71 4.54
N SER A 179 -14.63 -7.02 3.47
CA SER A 179 -13.65 -7.48 2.50
C SER A 179 -12.82 -6.33 1.97
N MET A 180 -11.52 -6.56 1.82
CA MET A 180 -10.61 -5.69 1.09
C MET A 180 -10.06 -6.39 -0.14
N ARG A 181 -9.82 -5.60 -1.18
CA ARG A 181 -9.16 -6.02 -2.41
C ARG A 181 -8.13 -4.98 -2.76
N ASP A 182 -6.89 -5.43 -2.96
CA ASP A 182 -5.79 -4.59 -3.42
C ASP A 182 -5.25 -5.10 -4.75
N LEU A 183 -4.96 -4.18 -5.67
CA LEU A 183 -4.62 -4.47 -7.06
C LEU A 183 -3.64 -3.42 -7.60
N PHE A 184 -2.56 -3.88 -8.24
CA PHE A 184 -1.63 -2.99 -8.91
C PHE A 184 -1.90 -2.94 -10.41
N VAL A 185 -2.13 -1.72 -10.92
CA VAL A 185 -2.33 -1.43 -12.35
C VAL A 185 -1.44 -0.24 -12.79
N PRO A 186 -0.11 -0.31 -12.62
CA PRO A 186 0.75 0.82 -12.95
C PRO A 186 0.96 0.97 -14.46
N TRP A 187 1.27 2.20 -14.86
CA TRP A 187 1.60 2.56 -16.23
C TRP A 187 3.04 3.05 -16.26
N ILE A 188 3.91 2.32 -16.96
CA ILE A 188 5.34 2.59 -16.98
C ILE A 188 5.70 3.17 -18.34
N PRO A 189 6.24 4.40 -18.42
CA PRO A 189 6.68 4.99 -19.68
C PRO A 189 7.67 4.08 -20.42
N TRP A 190 7.49 3.93 -21.73
CA TRP A 190 8.49 3.28 -22.59
C TRP A 190 9.75 4.14 -22.73
N ASP A 191 9.58 5.46 -22.74
CA ASP A 191 10.64 6.46 -22.79
C ASP A 191 11.06 6.90 -21.38
N ILE A 192 12.16 7.64 -21.26
CA ILE A 192 12.60 8.27 -20.02
C ILE A 192 11.48 9.16 -19.48
N PRO A 193 11.12 9.10 -18.18
CA PRO A 193 9.96 9.83 -17.64
C PRO A 193 10.01 11.36 -17.76
N THR A 194 11.19 11.94 -18.01
CA THR A 194 11.38 13.39 -18.22
C THR A 194 11.38 13.79 -19.70
N CYS A 195 11.34 12.84 -20.62
CA CYS A 195 11.39 13.08 -22.06
C CYS A 195 9.98 13.04 -22.66
N GLU A 196 9.71 13.94 -23.60
CA GLU A 196 8.46 13.94 -24.39
C GLU A 196 8.60 13.16 -25.72
N GLY A 197 9.64 12.33 -25.83
CA GLY A 197 9.91 11.53 -27.01
C GLY A 197 8.94 10.36 -27.18
N GLU A 198 9.03 9.71 -28.34
CA GLU A 198 8.34 8.45 -28.63
C GLU A 198 9.33 7.27 -28.68
N GLN A 199 10.51 7.43 -28.07
CA GLN A 199 11.51 6.39 -28.05
C GLN A 199 11.20 5.37 -26.95
N SER A 200 11.74 4.18 -27.14
CA SER A 200 11.55 3.08 -26.23
C SER A 200 12.90 2.70 -25.63
N TYR A 201 13.11 3.09 -24.38
CA TYR A 201 14.33 2.78 -23.63
C TYR A 201 14.10 1.83 -22.47
N LEU A 202 12.85 1.61 -22.04
CA LEU A 202 12.55 0.68 -20.94
C LEU A 202 13.12 -0.71 -21.26
N THR A 203 14.02 -1.18 -20.38
CA THR A 203 14.66 -2.49 -20.48
C THR A 203 14.27 -3.43 -19.35
N HIS A 204 13.90 -2.90 -18.18
CA HIS A 204 13.55 -3.74 -17.03
C HIS A 204 12.59 -3.02 -16.10
N THR A 205 11.69 -3.77 -15.49
CA THR A 205 10.79 -3.29 -14.44
C THR A 205 10.85 -4.26 -13.29
N TYR A 206 11.11 -3.74 -12.10
CA TYR A 206 11.15 -4.52 -10.87
C TYR A 206 10.29 -3.86 -9.80
N ARG A 207 9.35 -4.62 -9.25
CA ARG A 207 8.56 -4.25 -8.09
C ARG A 207 8.64 -5.35 -7.05
N HIS A 208 9.08 -5.00 -5.85
CA HIS A 208 9.01 -5.84 -4.67
C HIS A 208 8.37 -5.04 -3.55
N GLN A 209 7.21 -5.47 -3.07
CA GLN A 209 6.50 -4.75 -2.03
C GLN A 209 5.91 -5.70 -1.00
N ARG A 210 6.05 -5.32 0.26
CA ARG A 210 5.49 -6.02 1.39
C ARG A 210 4.52 -5.15 2.15
N PHE A 211 3.42 -5.76 2.53
CA PHE A 211 2.35 -5.12 3.26
C PHE A 211 2.04 -5.90 4.54
N TYR A 212 1.69 -5.14 5.56
CA TYR A 212 1.03 -5.64 6.75
C TYR A 212 -0.42 -5.20 6.73
N VAL A 213 -1.31 -6.13 7.02
CA VAL A 213 -2.75 -5.90 7.11
C VAL A 213 -3.20 -6.31 8.50
N TRP A 214 -3.88 -5.41 9.18
CA TRP A 214 -4.49 -5.67 10.48
C TRP A 214 -6.00 -5.67 10.36
N LEU A 215 -6.63 -6.72 10.87
CA LEU A 215 -8.03 -6.68 11.24
C LEU A 215 -8.13 -6.05 12.62
N CYS A 216 -8.84 -4.94 12.72
CA CYS A 216 -8.95 -4.14 13.94
C CYS A 216 -10.40 -3.82 14.29
N ALA A 217 -10.65 -3.63 15.59
CA ALA A 217 -11.86 -3.03 16.13
C ALA A 217 -11.49 -1.79 16.95
N MET A 218 -11.98 -0.62 16.56
CA MET A 218 -11.72 0.65 17.24
C MET A 218 -12.97 1.10 17.99
N ASN A 219 -12.84 1.37 19.28
CA ASN A 219 -13.85 2.05 20.06
C ASN A 219 -13.57 3.55 20.04
N TYR A 220 -14.42 4.31 19.35
CA TYR A 220 -14.27 5.76 19.22
C TYR A 220 -14.61 6.50 20.53
N THR A 221 -15.50 5.94 21.35
CA THR A 221 -15.87 6.52 22.64
C THR A 221 -14.72 6.42 23.66
N LYS A 222 -13.97 5.31 23.64
CA LYS A 222 -12.85 5.04 24.57
C LYS A 222 -11.47 5.37 24.01
N ASN A 223 -11.39 5.71 22.72
CA ASN A 223 -10.12 5.85 21.99
C ASN A 223 -9.19 4.63 22.15
N GLU A 224 -9.76 3.43 21.99
CA GLU A 224 -9.03 2.16 22.06
C GLU A 224 -9.08 1.42 20.73
N LEU A 225 -7.93 0.89 20.28
CA LEU A 225 -7.79 0.07 19.09
C LEU A 225 -7.39 -1.35 19.47
N LEU A 226 -8.28 -2.29 19.19
CA LEU A 226 -8.06 -3.72 19.36
C LEU A 226 -7.51 -4.31 18.07
N ILE A 227 -6.33 -4.93 18.16
CA ILE A 227 -5.72 -5.66 17.06
C ILE A 227 -6.14 -7.13 17.18
N ILE A 228 -7.00 -7.57 16.27
CA ILE A 228 -7.59 -8.91 16.29
C ILE A 228 -6.65 -9.90 15.60
N ARG A 229 -6.18 -9.56 14.40
CA ARG A 229 -5.33 -10.45 13.60
C ARG A 229 -4.44 -9.67 12.64
N THR A 230 -3.21 -10.14 12.43
CA THR A 230 -2.27 -9.57 11.44
C THR A 230 -1.98 -10.57 10.32
N ILE A 231 -2.06 -10.09 9.08
CA ILE A 231 -1.63 -10.76 7.85
C ILE A 231 -0.40 -10.03 7.29
N ARG A 232 0.53 -10.78 6.71
CA ARG A 232 1.61 -10.25 5.89
C ARG A 232 1.48 -10.82 4.49
N TRP A 233 1.54 -9.96 3.47
CA TRP A 233 1.59 -10.38 2.08
C TRP A 233 2.69 -9.64 1.34
N THR A 234 3.17 -10.24 0.26
CA THR A 234 4.29 -9.70 -0.52
C THR A 234 4.02 -9.96 -1.99
N GLN A 235 4.27 -8.95 -2.81
CA GLN A 235 4.15 -9.05 -4.25
C GLN A 235 5.51 -8.74 -4.88
N THR A 236 6.00 -9.67 -5.68
CA THR A 236 7.17 -9.47 -6.53
C THR A 236 6.74 -9.54 -7.99
N ILE A 237 7.06 -8.52 -8.77
CA ILE A 237 6.80 -8.44 -10.20
C ILE A 237 8.11 -8.04 -10.86
N GLU A 238 8.57 -8.84 -11.80
CA GLU A 238 9.78 -8.58 -12.55
C GLU A 238 9.48 -8.81 -14.03
N ILE A 239 9.74 -7.80 -14.84
CA ILE A 239 9.46 -7.82 -16.28
C ILE A 239 10.74 -7.41 -17.00
N ASP A 240 11.22 -8.29 -17.87
CA ASP A 240 12.28 -8.00 -18.82
C ASP A 240 11.67 -7.36 -20.07
N VAL A 241 12.31 -6.33 -20.61
CA VAL A 241 11.80 -5.58 -21.76
C VAL A 241 12.91 -5.44 -22.80
N LYS A 242 12.62 -5.88 -24.03
CA LYS A 242 13.52 -5.76 -25.17
C LYS A 242 13.04 -4.64 -26.10
N PRO A 243 13.55 -3.40 -25.94
CA PRO A 243 13.01 -2.23 -26.64
C PRO A 243 13.10 -2.30 -28.17
N ASN A 244 13.99 -3.15 -28.70
CA ASN A 244 14.19 -3.37 -30.13
C ASN A 244 13.20 -4.35 -30.77
N LEU A 245 12.35 -5.03 -29.97
CA LEU A 245 11.30 -5.91 -30.49
C LEU A 245 9.99 -5.13 -30.68
N TYR A 246 9.13 -5.66 -31.55
CA TYR A 246 7.79 -5.13 -31.76
C TYR A 246 6.93 -5.23 -30.48
N ARG A 247 5.99 -4.30 -30.32
CA ARG A 247 4.97 -4.37 -29.26
C ARG A 247 4.15 -5.66 -29.40
N GLY A 248 3.83 -6.26 -28.26
CA GLY A 248 3.20 -7.56 -28.12
C GLY A 248 4.19 -8.70 -27.84
N ILE A 249 5.49 -8.49 -28.05
CA ILE A 249 6.53 -9.50 -27.80
C ILE A 249 7.77 -8.95 -27.08
N ARG A 250 7.83 -7.64 -26.77
CA ARG A 250 9.01 -7.02 -26.15
C ARG A 250 9.07 -7.25 -24.66
N ALA A 251 7.95 -7.34 -23.95
CA ALA A 251 7.93 -7.50 -22.51
C ALA A 251 7.65 -8.96 -22.11
N LYS A 252 8.42 -9.46 -21.15
CA LYS A 252 8.30 -10.83 -20.65
C LYS A 252 8.30 -10.82 -19.12
N LEU A 253 7.27 -11.44 -18.53
CA LEU A 253 7.23 -11.67 -17.09
C LEU A 253 8.33 -12.68 -16.70
N ILE A 254 9.20 -12.28 -15.78
CA ILE A 254 10.30 -13.09 -15.24
C ILE A 254 9.98 -13.60 -13.84
N SER A 255 9.27 -12.80 -13.03
CA SER A 255 8.82 -13.21 -11.70
C SER A 255 7.87 -14.41 -11.76
N ASN A 256 7.70 -15.09 -10.62
CA ASN A 256 6.84 -16.26 -10.52
C ASN A 256 5.42 -15.97 -11.06
N SER A 257 4.92 -16.86 -11.93
CA SER A 257 3.56 -16.81 -12.45
C SER A 257 2.51 -17.13 -11.38
N GLU A 258 2.91 -17.82 -10.32
CA GLU A 258 2.08 -18.05 -9.15
C GLU A 258 2.57 -17.20 -7.96
N PRO A 259 1.78 -16.22 -7.49
CA PRO A 259 2.19 -15.37 -6.38
C PRO A 259 2.21 -16.12 -5.05
N ASP A 260 3.20 -15.77 -4.21
CA ASP A 260 3.30 -16.27 -2.83
C ASP A 260 2.02 -15.91 -2.06
N GLN A 261 1.40 -16.91 -1.44
CA GLN A 261 0.15 -16.70 -0.72
C GLN A 261 0.37 -15.92 0.59
N PRO A 262 -0.60 -15.10 1.02
CA PRO A 262 -0.50 -14.30 2.23
C PRO A 262 -0.35 -15.18 3.48
N ILE A 263 0.37 -14.67 4.47
CA ILE A 263 0.71 -15.40 5.69
C ILE A 263 0.01 -14.74 6.88
N PHE A 264 -0.83 -15.49 7.58
CA PHE A 264 -1.30 -15.10 8.91
C PHE A 264 -0.16 -15.20 9.92
N LEU A 265 0.15 -14.11 10.61
CA LEU A 265 1.22 -14.12 11.59
C LEU A 265 0.82 -14.96 12.81
N LYS A 266 1.76 -15.73 13.35
CA LYS A 266 1.57 -16.49 14.60
C LYS A 266 1.27 -15.58 15.79
N ARG A 267 1.81 -14.36 15.76
CA ARG A 267 1.60 -13.31 16.76
C ARG A 267 1.27 -12.02 16.05
N ASN A 268 0.29 -11.29 16.57
CA ASN A 268 -0.02 -9.95 16.10
C ASN A 268 1.14 -9.00 16.39
N ILE A 269 1.25 -7.95 15.59
CA ILE A 269 2.20 -6.86 15.81
C ILE A 269 1.42 -5.56 15.98
N PHE A 270 1.97 -4.64 16.76
CA PHE A 270 1.40 -3.30 16.90
C PHE A 270 1.49 -2.52 15.59
N ILE A 271 0.55 -1.61 15.38
CA ILE A 271 0.56 -0.68 14.25
C ILE A 271 1.46 0.50 14.65
N PRO A 272 2.52 0.81 13.90
CA PRO A 272 3.29 2.01 14.16
C PRO A 272 2.40 3.25 14.10
N SER A 273 2.66 4.25 14.96
CA SER A 273 1.87 5.49 14.98
C SER A 273 1.85 6.18 13.61
N CYS A 274 2.96 6.15 12.86
CA CYS A 274 3.05 6.68 11.50
C CYS A 274 2.11 5.98 10.50
N ALA A 275 1.70 4.73 10.75
CA ALA A 275 0.75 3.99 9.94
C ALA A 275 -0.71 4.18 10.37
N LEU A 276 -0.96 4.88 11.48
CA LEU A 276 -2.32 5.24 11.91
C LEU A 276 -2.80 6.59 11.36
N GLN A 277 -1.90 7.37 10.77
CA GLN A 277 -2.15 8.72 10.31
C GLN A 277 -1.78 8.88 8.84
N GLY A 278 -2.18 10.03 8.28
CA GLY A 278 -1.71 10.44 6.96
C GLY A 278 -0.23 10.86 6.97
N PRO A 279 0.37 11.02 5.78
CA PRO A 279 -0.24 10.85 4.46
C PRO A 279 -0.47 9.37 4.08
N SER A 280 -1.38 9.13 3.15
CA SER A 280 -1.52 7.81 2.51
C SER A 280 -0.34 7.55 1.56
N ALA A 281 -0.07 6.28 1.24
CA ALA A 281 1.00 5.87 0.33
C ALA A 281 0.94 6.66 -1.00
N ASN A 282 -0.23 6.75 -1.62
CA ASN A 282 -0.38 7.50 -2.87
C ASN A 282 -0.06 9.00 -2.76
N ASN A 283 -0.21 9.60 -1.57
CA ASN A 283 0.10 11.00 -1.33
C ASN A 283 1.54 11.21 -0.84
N ALA A 284 2.17 10.18 -0.28
CA ALA A 284 3.52 10.21 0.27
C ALA A 284 4.60 9.85 -0.75
N GLN A 285 4.25 9.08 -1.78
CA GLN A 285 5.21 8.62 -2.79
C GLN A 285 5.65 9.74 -3.73
N LEU A 286 6.90 9.65 -4.18
CA LEU A 286 7.46 10.46 -5.26
C LEU A 286 8.02 9.57 -6.35
N LEU A 287 8.07 10.09 -7.58
CA LEU A 287 8.77 9.47 -8.70
C LEU A 287 10.05 10.27 -8.97
N ILE A 288 11.19 9.60 -8.94
CA ILE A 288 12.49 10.18 -9.26
C ILE A 288 13.10 9.51 -10.47
N TRP A 289 13.70 10.31 -11.34
CA TRP A 289 14.55 9.88 -12.44
C TRP A 289 16.01 10.06 -12.03
N ARG A 290 16.83 9.02 -12.20
CA ARG A 290 18.27 9.05 -11.95
C ARG A 290 19.00 8.68 -13.22
N PRO A 291 19.48 9.67 -13.98
CA PRO A 291 20.26 9.39 -15.19
C PRO A 291 21.64 8.83 -14.81
N THR A 292 22.24 8.07 -15.72
CA THR A 292 23.64 7.62 -15.58
C THR A 292 24.62 8.80 -15.60
N LYS A 293 24.24 9.91 -16.25
CA LYS A 293 25.02 11.16 -16.31
C LYS A 293 24.11 12.35 -16.00
N GLY A 294 24.59 13.25 -15.14
CA GLY A 294 23.86 14.45 -14.71
C GLY A 294 23.18 14.27 -13.36
N GLU A 295 22.33 15.23 -13.02
CA GLU A 295 21.63 15.26 -11.73
C GLU A 295 20.33 14.46 -11.77
N SER A 296 19.93 13.97 -10.59
CA SER A 296 18.62 13.32 -10.44
C SER A 296 17.50 14.35 -10.58
N ILE A 297 16.33 13.92 -11.04
CA ILE A 297 15.19 14.81 -11.29
C ILE A 297 13.94 14.22 -10.62
N VAL A 298 13.27 15.03 -9.81
CA VAL A 298 11.94 14.67 -9.28
C VAL A 298 10.92 14.86 -10.40
N VAL A 299 10.35 13.75 -10.85
CA VAL A 299 9.38 13.70 -11.95
C VAL A 299 7.97 13.94 -11.42
N VAL A 300 7.64 13.30 -10.29
CA VAL A 300 6.37 13.47 -9.60
C VAL A 300 6.67 13.76 -8.13
N ASN A 301 6.19 14.91 -7.67
CA ASN A 301 6.27 15.30 -6.27
C ASN A 301 5.24 14.56 -5.42
N PRO A 302 5.55 14.29 -4.13
CA PRO A 302 4.52 13.85 -3.20
C PRO A 302 3.48 14.97 -3.03
N LYS A 303 2.22 14.60 -2.80
CA LYS A 303 1.15 15.61 -2.63
C LYS A 303 1.26 16.35 -1.29
N HIS A 304 1.91 15.74 -0.30
CA HIS A 304 2.22 16.38 0.96
C HIS A 304 3.74 16.56 1.07
N HIS A 305 4.17 17.82 0.98
CA HIS A 305 5.54 18.20 1.25
C HIS A 305 5.72 18.44 2.74
N ASP A 306 6.51 17.57 3.38
CA ASP A 306 6.92 17.70 4.77
C ASP A 306 8.44 17.93 4.85
N ASN A 307 8.96 18.14 6.07
CA ASN A 307 10.39 18.27 6.32
C ASN A 307 11.19 17.05 5.82
N SER A 308 10.58 15.87 5.79
CA SER A 308 11.22 14.62 5.37
C SER A 308 11.43 14.58 3.86
N THR A 309 10.50 15.13 3.09
CA THR A 309 10.66 15.38 1.66
C THR A 309 11.82 16.32 1.40
N ILE A 310 11.90 17.45 2.11
CA ILE A 310 13.01 18.42 1.95
C ILE A 310 14.35 17.76 2.26
N LYS A 311 14.47 17.08 3.40
CA LYS A 311 15.70 16.34 3.79
C LYS A 311 16.12 15.34 2.72
N TYR A 312 15.16 14.56 2.23
CA TYR A 312 15.41 13.58 1.18
C TYR A 312 15.91 14.24 -0.11
N LEU A 313 15.29 15.35 -0.52
CA LEU A 313 15.72 16.09 -1.71
C LEU A 313 17.13 16.68 -1.55
N CYS A 314 17.48 17.25 -0.40
CA CYS A 314 18.86 17.69 -0.12
C CYS A 314 19.86 16.53 -0.27
N LEU A 315 19.53 15.34 0.25
CA LEU A 315 20.40 14.16 0.16
C LEU A 315 20.57 13.65 -1.27
N VAL A 316 19.53 13.71 -2.10
CA VAL A 316 19.55 13.08 -3.43
C VAL A 316 19.89 14.06 -4.55
N LEU A 317 19.56 15.33 -4.40
CA LEU A 317 19.82 16.37 -5.38
C LEU A 317 21.06 17.21 -5.06
N ASN A 318 21.77 16.93 -3.96
CA ASN A 318 22.90 17.74 -3.48
C ASN A 318 22.58 19.24 -3.35
N ILE A 319 21.35 19.57 -2.93
CA ILE A 319 20.88 20.96 -2.70
C ILE A 319 21.28 21.44 -1.31
#